data_AF-A0A6A3IAS5-F1
#
_entry.id   AF-A0A6A3IAS5-F1
#
_cell.length_a   1.000
_cell.length_b   1.000
_cell.length_c   1.000
_cell.angle_alpha   90.00
_cell.angle_beta   90.00
_cell.angle_gamma   90.00
#
_symmetry.space_group_name_H-M   'P 1'
#
loop_
_entity.id
_entity.type
_entity.pdbx_description
1 polymer ?
#
loop_
_entity_poly.entity_id
_entity_poly.type
_entity_poly.pdbx_seq_one_letter_code
_entity_poly.pdbx_strand_id
1 'polypeptide(L)'
;MFHMNIWRVCVAPTHPLAGFLYDPNLPITKEYTVPYLDLYTMDRTETGDWRMQFLKGNRDGILPDRKVKPFSQVNINEMQFDTVNDPKFFLKRVYGSKYMTPKPRAG
;
A
#
# COMPACT_ATOMS: atom_id res chain seq x y z
N MET A 1 -8.52 1.43 -9.21
CA MET A 1 -9.41 2.33 -8.47
C MET A 1 -9.42 1.82 -7.03
N PHE A 2 -8.69 2.50 -6.16
CA PHE A 2 -8.66 2.18 -4.73
C PHE A 2 -9.94 2.70 -4.06
N HIS A 3 -10.12 2.35 -2.78
CA HIS A 3 -11.19 2.87 -1.92
C HIS A 3 -11.41 4.38 -2.17
N MET A 4 -12.68 4.78 -2.36
CA MET A 4 -13.12 6.15 -2.68
C MET A 4 -12.76 6.72 -4.07
N ASN A 5 -12.40 5.89 -5.06
CA ASN A 5 -12.07 6.36 -6.43
C ASN A 5 -10.89 7.34 -6.52
N ILE A 6 -10.05 7.41 -5.48
CA ILE A 6 -8.91 8.32 -5.44
C ILE A 6 -7.82 7.80 -6.37
N TRP A 7 -7.38 8.65 -7.29
CA TRP A 7 -6.23 8.40 -8.15
C TRP A 7 -4.95 8.63 -7.34
N ARG A 8 -4.21 7.56 -7.05
CA ARG A 8 -2.89 7.69 -6.44
C ARG A 8 -1.84 7.82 -7.54
N VAL A 9 -1.14 8.95 -7.57
CA VAL A 9 0.09 9.12 -8.33
C VAL A 9 1.23 8.80 -7.36
N CYS A 10 2.06 7.81 -7.68
CA CYS A 10 3.30 7.60 -6.95
C CYS A 10 4.23 8.78 -7.26
N VAL A 11 4.39 9.71 -6.31
CA VAL A 11 5.40 10.75 -6.42
C VAL A 11 6.73 10.16 -5.98
N ALA A 12 7.65 10.01 -6.92
CA ALA A 12 9.00 9.53 -6.66
C ALA A 12 9.66 10.36 -5.54
N PRO A 13 10.42 9.77 -4.61
CA PRO A 13 11.12 10.55 -3.58
C PRO A 13 12.21 11.46 -4.14
N THR A 14 12.67 11.19 -5.36
CA THR A 14 13.55 12.06 -6.15
C THR A 14 12.79 13.15 -6.91
N HIS A 15 11.45 13.12 -6.88
CA HIS A 15 10.65 14.18 -7.45
C HIS A 15 10.92 15.47 -6.66
N PRO A 16 11.15 16.62 -7.32
CA PRO A 16 11.44 17.88 -6.64
C PRO A 16 10.40 18.30 -5.59
N LEU A 17 9.17 17.80 -5.70
CA LEU A 17 8.11 18.03 -4.73
C LEU A 17 8.15 17.09 -3.51
N ALA A 18 8.85 15.96 -3.56
CA ALA A 18 8.81 14.97 -2.48
C ALA A 18 9.26 15.53 -1.13
N GLY A 19 10.33 16.33 -1.09
CA GLY A 19 10.79 16.98 0.14
C GLY A 19 9.74 17.90 0.76
N PHE A 20 8.91 18.54 -0.06
CA PHE A 20 7.78 19.36 0.40
C PHE A 20 6.56 18.53 0.79
N LEU A 21 6.37 17.35 0.19
CA LEU A 21 5.22 16.49 0.47
C LEU A 21 5.40 15.65 1.74
N TYR A 22 6.64 15.39 2.15
CA TYR A 22 6.97 14.59 3.32
C TYR A 22 7.58 15.43 4.47
N ASP A 23 7.51 16.77 4.42
CA ASP A 23 8.02 17.63 5.49
C ASP A 23 7.19 17.45 6.78
N PRO A 24 7.78 16.93 7.87
CA PRO A 24 7.06 16.66 9.11
C PRO A 24 6.64 17.93 9.87
N ASN A 25 7.13 19.11 9.46
CA ASN A 25 6.77 20.39 10.09
C ASN A 25 5.56 21.07 9.44
N LEU A 26 5.03 20.51 8.34
CA LEU A 26 3.85 21.08 7.69
C LEU A 26 2.58 20.81 8.51
N PRO A 27 1.64 21.78 8.55
CA PRO A 27 0.37 21.60 9.24
C PRO A 27 -0.46 20.48 8.60
N ILE A 28 -1.21 19.76 9.43
CA ILE A 28 -2.15 18.73 8.98
C ILE A 28 -3.19 19.40 8.07
N THR A 29 -3.16 19.02 6.79
CA THR A 29 -4.06 19.59 5.78
C THR A 29 -5.42 18.89 5.78
N LYS A 30 -6.39 19.43 5.04
CA LYS A 30 -7.69 18.77 4.85
C LYS A 30 -7.49 17.45 4.09
N GLU A 31 -8.17 16.40 4.54
CA GLU A 31 -8.10 15.06 3.94
C GLU A 31 -8.21 15.12 2.41
N TYR A 32 -7.35 14.36 1.74
CA TYR A 32 -7.34 14.16 0.28
C TYR A 32 -7.02 15.39 -0.59
N THR A 33 -6.57 16.51 -0.02
CA THR A 33 -6.21 17.73 -0.79
C THR A 33 -4.71 17.89 -1.08
N VAL A 34 -3.87 17.05 -0.47
CA VAL A 34 -2.42 17.02 -0.67
C VAL A 34 -1.94 15.58 -0.76
N PRO A 35 -0.75 15.30 -1.32
CA PRO A 35 -0.13 13.98 -1.22
C PRO A 35 0.09 13.55 0.24
N TYR A 36 -0.25 12.30 0.53
CA TYR A 36 -0.25 11.75 1.88
C TYR A 36 0.13 10.27 1.87
N LEU A 37 0.50 9.75 3.05
CA LEU A 37 0.76 8.34 3.29
C LEU A 37 -0.32 7.76 4.19
N ASP A 38 -0.97 6.68 3.73
CA ASP A 38 -1.82 5.87 4.59
C ASP A 38 -0.98 4.79 5.27
N LEU A 39 -0.98 4.80 6.59
CA LEU A 39 -0.37 3.75 7.41
C LEU A 39 -1.48 2.81 7.90
N TYR A 40 -1.37 1.52 7.52
CA TYR A 40 -2.29 0.48 7.97
C TYR A 40 -1.58 -0.49 8.90
N THR A 41 -2.19 -0.78 10.04
CA THR A 41 -1.66 -1.76 10.99
C THR A 41 -1.82 -3.19 10.46
N MET A 42 -0.84 -4.04 10.75
CA MET A 42 -0.90 -5.49 10.55
C MET A 42 -0.73 -6.20 11.90
N ASP A 43 -1.76 -6.91 12.34
CA ASP A 43 -1.79 -7.62 13.60
C ASP A 43 -1.55 -9.11 13.40
N ARG A 44 -0.79 -9.73 14.30
CA ARG A 44 -0.63 -11.20 14.28
C ARG A 44 -1.82 -11.85 14.98
N THR A 45 -2.41 -12.83 14.31
CA THR A 45 -3.51 -13.66 14.82
C THR A 45 -2.98 -14.79 15.70
N GLU A 46 -3.88 -15.44 16.46
CA GLU A 46 -3.54 -16.60 17.31
C GLU A 46 -2.93 -17.76 16.52
N THR A 47 -3.30 -17.93 15.25
CA THR A 47 -2.74 -18.96 14.36
C THR A 47 -1.36 -18.58 13.78
N GLY A 48 -0.84 -17.39 14.10
CA GLY A 48 0.42 -16.86 13.61
C GLY A 48 0.34 -16.10 12.29
N ASP A 49 -0.82 -16.13 11.62
CA ASP A 49 -1.09 -15.39 10.37
C ASP A 49 -1.34 -13.90 10.63
N TRP A 50 -1.35 -13.09 9.57
CA TRP A 50 -1.41 -11.64 9.65
C TRP A 50 -2.76 -11.09 9.22
N ARG A 51 -3.38 -10.27 10.07
CA ARG A 51 -4.60 -9.53 9.79
C ARG A 51 -4.26 -8.09 9.45
N MET A 52 -4.74 -7.59 8.31
CA MET A 52 -4.56 -6.20 7.93
C MET A 52 -5.76 -5.34 8.31
N GLN A 53 -5.50 -4.15 8.87
CA GLN A 53 -6.53 -3.17 9.18
C GLN A 53 -7.37 -2.79 7.95
N PHE A 54 -6.73 -2.54 6.80
CA PHE A 54 -7.41 -2.15 5.56
C PHE A 54 -8.42 -3.19 5.06
N LEU A 55 -8.23 -4.47 5.42
CA LEU A 55 -9.08 -5.57 4.96
C LEU A 55 -10.05 -6.07 6.04
N LYS A 56 -10.16 -5.35 7.16
CA LYS A 56 -10.99 -5.73 8.31
C LYS A 56 -12.46 -5.84 7.90
N GLY A 57 -13.05 -7.01 8.11
CA GLY A 57 -14.43 -7.35 7.70
C GLY A 57 -14.52 -8.29 6.50
N ASN A 58 -13.44 -8.46 5.74
CA ASN A 58 -13.34 -9.50 4.71
C ASN A 58 -12.57 -10.71 5.27
N ARG A 59 -13.12 -11.93 5.20
CA ARG A 59 -12.39 -13.16 5.59
C ARG A 59 -11.13 -13.36 4.74
N ASP A 60 -11.07 -12.75 3.55
CA ASP A 60 -9.89 -12.71 2.70
C ASP A 60 -8.78 -11.76 3.22
N GLY A 61 -9.03 -11.00 4.29
CA GLY A 61 -8.11 -10.04 4.90
C GLY A 61 -7.00 -10.63 5.77
N ILE A 62 -6.94 -11.96 5.90
CA ILE A 62 -5.86 -12.68 6.58
C ILE A 62 -4.82 -13.14 5.54
N LEU A 63 -3.55 -12.89 5.82
CA LEU A 63 -2.40 -13.30 5.03
C LEU A 63 -1.60 -14.38 5.78
N PRO A 64 -1.24 -15.50 5.12
CA PRO A 64 -0.41 -16.52 5.75
C PRO A 64 0.96 -15.97 6.16
N ASP A 65 1.50 -16.38 7.32
CA ASP A 65 2.80 -15.90 7.81
C ASP A 65 3.92 -16.06 6.76
N ARG A 66 3.99 -17.22 6.09
CA ARG A 66 4.95 -17.50 5.01
C ARG A 66 4.84 -16.58 3.78
N LYS A 67 3.72 -15.87 3.62
CA LYS A 67 3.50 -14.90 2.52
C LYS A 67 3.91 -13.49 2.95
N VAL A 68 4.08 -13.25 4.25
CA VAL A 68 4.51 -11.99 4.85
C VAL A 68 5.99 -12.04 5.20
N LYS A 69 6.45 -13.09 5.89
CA LYS A 69 7.83 -13.24 6.38
C LYS A 69 8.57 -14.42 5.70
N PRO A 70 9.92 -14.37 5.65
CA PRO A 70 10.74 -13.17 5.87
C PRO A 70 10.38 -12.08 4.86
N PHE A 71 10.60 -10.81 5.23
CA PHE A 71 10.36 -9.71 4.30
C PHE A 71 11.26 -9.86 3.08
N SER A 72 10.73 -9.49 1.92
CA SER A 72 11.50 -9.37 0.69
C SER A 72 11.70 -7.88 0.37
N GLN A 73 12.50 -7.57 -0.65
CA GLN A 73 12.76 -6.19 -1.05
C GLN A 73 12.24 -5.92 -2.46
N VAL A 74 11.74 -4.71 -2.66
CA VAL A 74 11.42 -4.16 -3.97
C VAL A 74 12.19 -2.87 -4.19
N ASN A 75 12.59 -2.64 -5.44
CA ASN A 75 13.21 -1.39 -5.84
C ASN A 75 12.13 -0.45 -6.40
N ILE A 76 12.01 0.74 -5.81
CA ILE A 76 11.12 1.80 -6.25
C ILE A 76 11.97 3.05 -6.40
N ASN A 77 12.16 3.50 -7.65
CA ASN A 77 12.96 4.68 -7.98
C ASN A 77 14.36 4.66 -7.34
N GLU A 78 15.09 3.56 -7.56
CA GLU A 78 16.47 3.34 -7.10
C GLU A 78 16.63 3.16 -5.58
N MET A 79 15.53 3.16 -4.83
CA MET A 79 15.53 2.89 -3.39
C MET A 79 14.90 1.54 -3.07
N GLN A 80 15.50 0.84 -2.12
CA GLN A 80 15.00 -0.44 -1.65
C GLN A 80 14.01 -0.25 -0.51
N PHE A 81 12.88 -0.95 -0.60
CA PHE A 81 11.87 -1.00 0.44
C PHE A 81 11.56 -2.43 0.81
N ASP A 82 11.39 -2.67 2.10
CA ASP A 82 10.85 -3.93 2.58
C ASP A 82 9.40 -4.09 2.13
N THR A 83 9.06 -5.32 1.77
CA THR A 83 7.71 -5.73 1.43
C THR A 83 7.46 -7.14 1.94
N VAL A 84 6.23 -7.61 1.82
CA VAL A 84 5.86 -8.97 2.16
C VAL A 84 6.70 -9.99 1.36
N ASN A 85 6.89 -11.19 1.89
CA ASN A 85 7.65 -12.26 1.21
C ASN A 85 7.15 -12.52 -0.23
N ASP A 86 5.83 -12.51 -0.45
CA ASP A 86 5.23 -12.72 -1.76
C ASP A 86 4.32 -11.55 -2.18
N PRO A 87 4.90 -10.49 -2.79
CA PRO A 87 4.15 -9.31 -3.21
C PRO A 87 3.11 -9.62 -4.28
N LYS A 88 3.36 -10.60 -5.17
CA LYS A 88 2.42 -10.97 -6.23
C LYS A 88 1.17 -11.63 -5.65
N PHE A 89 1.35 -12.54 -4.70
CA PHE A 89 0.23 -13.13 -3.96
C PHE A 89 -0.59 -12.05 -3.25
N PHE A 90 0.09 -11.13 -2.56
CA PHE A 90 -0.57 -10.02 -1.87
C PHE A 90 -1.39 -9.17 -2.83
N LEU A 91 -0.80 -8.67 -3.91
CA LEU A 91 -1.49 -7.80 -4.87
C LEU A 91 -2.67 -8.51 -5.54
N LYS A 92 -2.53 -9.79 -5.90
CA LYS A 92 -3.62 -10.59 -6.46
C LYS A 92 -4.75 -10.80 -5.46
N ARG A 93 -4.44 -10.96 -4.18
CA ARG A 93 -5.45 -11.13 -3.12
C ARG A 93 -6.19 -9.84 -2.83
N VAL A 94 -5.49 -8.71 -2.80
CA VAL A 94 -6.09 -7.40 -2.46
C VAL A 94 -6.83 -6.78 -3.65
N TYR A 95 -6.28 -6.87 -4.87
CA TYR A 95 -6.81 -6.16 -6.04
C TYR A 95 -7.39 -7.09 -7.13
N GLY A 96 -7.34 -8.41 -6.90
CA GLY A 96 -7.82 -9.42 -7.85
C GLY A 96 -6.82 -9.78 -8.95
N SER A 97 -7.19 -10.72 -9.81
CA SER A 97 -6.31 -11.24 -10.87
C SER A 97 -5.90 -10.21 -11.93
N LYS A 98 -6.69 -9.14 -12.10
CA LYS A 98 -6.46 -8.06 -13.06
C LYS A 98 -5.72 -6.86 -12.45
N TYR A 99 -5.01 -7.04 -11.33
CA TYR A 99 -4.35 -5.93 -10.62
C TYR A 99 -3.32 -5.16 -11.46
N MET A 100 -2.71 -5.82 -12.46
CA MET A 100 -1.76 -5.20 -13.40
C MET A 100 -2.45 -4.59 -14.63
N THR A 101 -3.76 -4.73 -14.78
CA THR A 101 -4.50 -4.18 -15.91
C THR A 101 -5.02 -2.80 -15.54
N PRO A 102 -4.52 -1.72 -16.17
CA PRO A 102 -5.05 -0.39 -15.93
C PRO A 102 -6.53 -0.33 -16.27
N LYS A 103 -7.32 0.33 -15.40
CA LYS A 103 -8.69 0.72 -15.75
C LYS A 103 -8.63 2.10 -16.41
N PRO A 104 -9.13 2.27 -17.64
CA PRO A 104 -9.24 3.58 -18.26
C PRO A 104 -9.97 4.55 -17.34
N ARG A 105 -9.62 5.84 -17.40
CA ARG A 105 -10.49 6.88 -16.83
C ARG A 105 -11.81 6.82 -17.61
N ALA A 106 -12.92 6.58 -16.90
CA ALA A 106 -14.21 6.97 -17.44
C ALA A 106 -14.20 8.51 -17.50
N GLY A 107 -14.47 9.05 -18.70
CA GLY A 107 -14.69 10.49 -18.89
C GLY A 107 -16.00 10.93 -18.27
#